data_AF-A0A5K1E6V0-F1
#
_entry.id   AF-A0A5K1E6V0-F1
#
_cell.length_a   1.000
_cell.length_b   1.000
_cell.length_c   1.000
_cell.angle_alpha   90.00
_cell.angle_beta   90.00
_cell.angle_gamma   90.00
#
_symmetry.space_group_name_H-M   'P 1'
#
loop_
_entity.id
_entity.type
_entity.pdbx_description
1 polymer ?
#
loop_
_entity_poly.entity_id
_entity_poly.type
_entity_poly.pdbx_seq_one_letter_code
_entity_poly.pdbx_strand_id
1 'polypeptide(L)' 'ARPLLEECAIEELVDPRLGHSYSEPEVFCMLHAALLCIRRDPHSRPRMSQ' A
#
# COMPACT_ATOMS: atom_id res chain seq x y z
N ALA A 1 -4.71 2.85 10.39
CA ALA A 1 -4.06 2.58 9.10
C ALA A 1 -2.95 1.53 9.20
N ARG A 2 -1.90 1.74 10.01
CA ARG A 2 -0.77 0.77 10.14
C ARG A 2 -1.16 -0.71 10.35
N PRO A 3 -2.14 -1.04 11.22
CA PRO A 3 -2.52 -2.44 11.44
C PRO A 3 -3.03 -3.13 10.16
N LEU A 4 -3.84 -2.43 9.36
CA LEU A 4 -4.44 -2.97 8.14
C LEU A 4 -3.42 -3.20 7.01
N LEU A 5 -2.33 -2.42 7.01
CA LEU A 5 -1.27 -2.54 6.00
C LEU A 5 -0.30 -3.68 6.32
N GLU A 6 -0.25 -4.16 7.57
CA GLU A 6 0.62 -5.26 8.00
C GLU A 6 0.00 -6.63 7.70
N GLU A 7 -1.34 -6.72 7.60
CA GLU A 7 -2.07 -7.97 7.31
C GLU A 7 -2.33 -8.22 5.82
N CYS A 8 -1.93 -7.28 4.93
CA CYS A 8 -2.13 -7.39 3.47
C CYS A 8 -3.57 -7.71 3.04
N ALA A 9 -4.58 -7.22 3.77
CA ALA A 9 -5.98 -7.39 3.43
C ALA A 9 -6.38 -6.46 2.28
N ILE A 10 -6.08 -6.85 1.04
CA ILE A 10 -6.34 -6.05 -0.18
C ILE A 10 -7.83 -5.64 -0.27
N GLU A 11 -8.75 -6.57 0.00
CA GLU A 11 -10.19 -6.32 -0.08
C GLU A 11 -10.69 -5.23 0.87
N GLU A 12 -10.02 -5.05 2.02
CA GLU A 12 -10.37 -4.00 2.99
C GLU A 12 -9.72 -2.64 2.67
N LEU A 13 -8.68 -2.64 1.83
CA LEU A 13 -7.85 -1.48 1.52
C LEU A 13 -8.21 -0.82 0.18
N VAL A 14 -8.72 -1.60 -0.78
CA VAL A 14 -9.12 -1.09 -2.09
C VAL A 14 -10.43 -0.31 -1.98
N ASP A 15 -10.53 0.81 -2.71
CA ASP A 15 -11.78 1.57 -2.78
C ASP A 15 -12.91 0.69 -3.35
N PRO A 16 -14.01 0.46 -2.60
CA PRO A 16 -15.13 -0.35 -3.08
C PRO A 16 -15.73 0.13 -4.41
N ARG A 17 -15.56 1.41 -4.74
CA ARG A 17 -16.03 2.00 -6.01
C ARG A 17 -15.28 1.49 -7.23
N LEU A 18 -14.08 0.93 -7.06
CA LEU A 18 -13.34 0.28 -8.13
C LEU A 18 -13.99 -1.06 -8.51
N GLY A 19 -14.78 -1.68 -7.63
CA GLY A 19 -15.35 -3.01 -7.89
C GLY A 19 -14.24 -4.01 -8.21
N HIS A 20 -14.27 -4.61 -9.40
CA HIS A 20 -13.21 -5.50 -9.91
C HIS A 20 -12.31 -4.81 -10.97
N SER A 21 -12.39 -3.49 -11.10
CA SER A 21 -11.61 -2.69 -12.05
C SER A 21 -10.24 -2.32 -11.50
N TYR A 22 -9.49 -3.31 -11.01
CA TYR A 22 -8.09 -3.15 -10.59
C TYR A 22 -7.31 -4.44 -10.79
N SER A 23 -5.99 -4.32 -10.85
CA SER A 23 -5.06 -5.46 -10.92
C SER A 23 -4.54 -5.75 -9.51
N GLU A 24 -4.86 -6.92 -8.95
CA GLU A 24 -4.35 -7.33 -7.63
C GLU A 24 -2.82 -7.22 -7.51
N PRO A 25 -2.01 -7.65 -8.51
CA PRO A 25 -0.56 -7.45 -8.49
C PRO A 25 -0.13 -5.98 -8.37
N GLU A 26 -0.81 -5.07 -9.06
CA GLU A 26 -0.49 -3.64 -8.98
C GLU A 26 -0.85 -3.07 -7.61
N VAL A 27 -1.98 -3.46 -7.05
CA VAL A 27 -2.38 -3.06 -5.69
C VAL A 27 -1.37 -3.57 -4.66
N PHE A 28 -0.85 -4.78 -4.83
CA PHE A 28 0.19 -5.32 -3.95
C PHE A 28 1.47 -4.48 -4.01
N CYS A 29 1.91 -4.08 -5.21
CA CYS A 29 3.04 -3.19 -5.38
C CYS A 29 2.79 -1.80 -4.74
N MET A 30 1.61 -1.22 -4.95
CA MET A 30 1.21 0.05 -4.35
C MET A 30 1.17 -0.03 -2.83
N LEU A 31 0.66 -1.13 -2.27
CA LEU A 31 0.62 -1.39 -0.84
C LEU A 31 2.02 -1.42 -0.24
N HIS A 32 2.93 -2.16 -0.88
CA HIS A 32 4.32 -2.25 -0.44
C HIS A 32 5.00 -0.87 -0.46
N ALA A 33 4.84 -0.12 -1.55
CA ALA A 33 5.36 1.23 -1.67
C ALA A 33 4.79 2.16 -0.58
N ALA A 34 3.47 2.12 -0.35
CA ALA A 34 2.80 2.90 0.67
C ALA A 34 3.35 2.57 2.07
N LEU A 35 3.50 1.29 2.42
CA LEU A 35 4.05 0.84 3.70
C LEU A 35 5.46 1.41 3.95
N LEU A 36 6.31 1.44 2.94
CA LEU A 36 7.65 2.02 3.01
C LEU A 36 7.59 3.55 3.17
N CYS A 37 6.72 4.23 2.43
CA CYS A 37 6.58 5.68 2.43
C CYS A 37 6.04 6.26 3.75
N ILE A 38 5.19 5.52 4.46
CA ILE A 38 4.55 6.01 5.70
C ILE A 38 5.33 5.64 6.99
N ARG A 39 6.57 5.14 6.88
CA ARG A 39 7.35 4.77 8.05
C ARG A 39 7.57 5.96 8.99
N ARG A 40 7.52 5.69 10.31
CA ARG A 40 7.71 6.71 11.35
C ARG A 40 9.03 7.43 11.19
N ASP A 41 10.12 6.67 11.05
CA ASP A 41 11.45 7.22 10.81
C ASP A 41 11.54 7.76 9.38
N PRO A 42 11.77 9.07 9.18
CA PRO A 42 11.92 9.67 7.86
C PRO A 42 13.08 9.09 7.05
N HIS A 43 14.17 8.66 7.70
CA HIS A 43 15.34 8.13 7.00
C HIS A 43 15.11 6.73 6.42
N SER A 44 14.12 6.01 6.93
CA SER A 44 13.70 4.70 6.43
C SER A 44 12.73 4.75 5.24
N ARG A 45 12.27 5.95 4.84
CA ARG A 45 11.36 6.15 3.71
C ARG A 45 12.15 6.20 2.41
N PRO A 46 11.65 5.59 1.33
CA PRO A 46 12.35 5.62 0.05
C PRO A 46 12.30 7.02 -0.58
N ARG A 47 13.28 7.31 -1.43
CA ARG A 47 13.23 8.47 -2.34
C ARG A 47 12.33 8.15 -3.52
N MET A 48 11.79 9.19 -4.17
CA MET A 48 11.01 9.04 -5.40
C MET A 48 11.77 8.42 -6.58
N SER A 49 13.10 8.42 -6.53
CA SER A 49 13.97 7.85 -7.56
C SER A 49 14.39 6.41 -7.29
N GLN A 50 13.98 5.84 -6.16
CA GLN A 50 14.13 4.40 -5.89
C GLN A 50 12.99 3.65 -6.56
#